data_AF-A0A5W6YGZ0-F1
#
_entry.id   AF-A0A5W6YGZ0-F1
#
_cell.length_a   1.000
_cell.length_b   1.000
_cell.length_c   1.000
_cell.angle_alpha   90.00
_cell.angle_beta   90.00
_cell.angle_gamma   90.00
#
_symmetry.space_group_name_H-M   'P 1'
#
loop_
_entity.id
_entity.type
_entity.pdbx_description
1 polymer ?
#
loop_
_entity_poly.entity_id
_entity_poly.type
_entity_poly.pdbx_seq_one_letter_code
_entity_poly.pdbx_strand_id
1 'polypeptide(L)'
;MVDNVVPFKPKVVVATDEPPFIPVNGQKIIEFPDEHRGQLHVPQPDGTMKAIGFPIAEQEWWTLLAIQMMSRGLGVSTEPVVRINTDPYIHEQGSWMERRRTMEMQISKETLLQIAESTPFILTSSFNGDMDEDLYMHLSGLAAEHRIAEEEPIYTEAMIIHPTGLEGDTFKLIWVEL
;
A
#
# COMPACT_ATOMS: atom_id res chain seq x y z
N MET A 1 22.23 3.45 46.10
CA MET A 1 21.34 3.27 44.94
C MET A 1 21.86 2.07 44.19
N VAL A 2 21.04 1.04 43.95
CA VAL A 2 21.44 -0.14 43.18
C VAL A 2 21.23 0.23 41.72
N ASP A 3 22.29 0.24 40.93
CA ASP A 3 22.20 0.53 39.50
C ASP A 3 21.37 -0.56 38.82
N ASN A 4 20.15 -0.22 38.41
CA ASN A 4 19.20 -1.10 37.70
C ASN A 4 19.63 -1.31 36.23
N VAL A 5 20.90 -1.63 36.00
CA VAL A 5 21.40 -1.90 34.66
C VAL A 5 21.10 -3.36 34.33
N VAL A 6 20.13 -3.56 33.44
CA VAL A 6 19.84 -4.88 32.86
C VAL A 6 20.81 -5.10 31.70
N PRO A 7 21.71 -6.09 31.78
CA PRO A 7 22.64 -6.38 30.68
C PRO A 7 21.88 -6.91 29.47
N PHE A 8 22.09 -6.29 28.31
CA PHE A 8 21.57 -6.77 27.04
C PHE A 8 22.15 -8.16 26.75
N LYS A 9 21.27 -9.15 26.61
CA LYS A 9 21.63 -10.48 26.10
C LYS A 9 21.07 -10.59 24.68
N PRO A 10 21.94 -10.59 23.65
CA PRO A 10 21.49 -10.85 22.29
C PRO A 10 20.76 -12.20 22.27
N LYS A 11 19.59 -12.26 21.62
CA LYS A 11 18.97 -13.56 21.34
C LYS A 11 19.92 -14.37 20.45
N VAL A 12 20.04 -15.66 20.74
CA VAL A 12 20.76 -16.60 19.87
C VAL A 12 20.05 -16.60 18.52
N VAL A 13 20.76 -16.22 17.47
CA VAL A 13 20.26 -16.28 16.10
C VAL A 13 20.39 -17.72 15.62
N VAL A 14 19.26 -18.38 15.39
CA VAL A 14 19.21 -19.68 14.74
C VAL A 14 19.02 -19.42 13.26
N ALA A 15 19.91 -19.97 12.42
CA ALA A 15 19.72 -19.91 10.99
C ALA A 15 18.45 -20.70 10.61
N THR A 16 17.53 -20.04 9.93
CA THR A 16 16.31 -20.66 9.37
C THR A 16 16.40 -20.60 7.86
N ASP A 17 15.96 -21.66 7.17
CA ASP A 17 15.84 -21.67 5.71
C ASP A 17 14.65 -20.81 5.24
N GLU A 18 13.73 -20.46 6.15
CA GLU A 18 12.59 -19.60 5.87
C GLU A 18 12.98 -18.12 5.96
N PRO A 19 12.58 -17.29 4.99
CA PRO A 19 12.82 -15.85 5.02
C PRO A 19 12.24 -15.17 6.27
N PRO A 20 12.91 -14.14 6.82
CA PRO A 20 12.35 -13.35 7.91
C PRO A 20 11.02 -12.73 7.50
N PHE A 21 10.08 -12.61 8.45
CA PHE A 21 8.77 -12.02 8.18
C PHE A 21 8.24 -11.25 9.40
N ILE A 22 7.33 -10.30 9.16
CA ILE A 22 6.57 -9.60 10.22
C ILE A 22 5.15 -10.15 10.21
N PRO A 23 4.70 -10.80 11.30
CA PRO A 23 3.32 -11.22 11.40
C PRO A 23 2.41 -10.00 11.62
N VAL A 24 1.35 -9.90 10.83
CA VAL A 24 0.28 -8.92 11.02
C VAL A 24 -1.00 -9.70 11.29
N ASN A 25 -1.64 -9.47 12.43
CA ASN A 25 -2.83 -10.22 12.89
C ASN A 25 -2.64 -11.76 12.86
N GLY A 26 -1.42 -12.25 13.09
CA GLY A 26 -1.10 -13.68 13.09
C GLY A 26 -0.86 -14.30 11.71
N GLN A 27 -0.90 -13.51 10.63
CA GLN A 27 -0.59 -13.94 9.27
C GLN A 27 0.79 -13.41 8.82
N LYS A 28 1.49 -14.17 7.97
CA LYS A 28 2.75 -13.74 7.35
C LYS A 28 2.45 -12.79 6.19
N ILE A 29 2.40 -11.50 6.48
CA ILE A 29 1.97 -10.48 5.52
C ILE A 29 3.16 -9.71 4.95
N ILE A 30 4.21 -9.49 5.74
CA ILE A 30 5.45 -8.90 5.26
C ILE A 30 6.56 -9.95 5.30
N GLU A 31 7.22 -10.21 4.18
CA GLU A 31 8.35 -11.14 4.05
C GLU A 31 9.60 -10.43 3.51
N PHE A 32 10.78 -10.89 3.90
CA PHE A 32 12.07 -10.36 3.46
C PHE A 32 12.88 -11.46 2.76
N PRO A 33 12.61 -11.71 1.46
CA PRO A 33 13.26 -12.79 0.71
C PRO A 33 14.78 -12.60 0.58
N ASP A 34 15.26 -11.35 0.61
CA ASP A 34 16.68 -11.01 0.55
C ASP A 34 17.00 -9.73 1.34
N GLU A 35 18.28 -9.35 1.38
CA GLU A 35 18.79 -8.20 2.15
C GLU A 35 18.44 -6.82 1.56
N HIS A 36 17.82 -6.77 0.39
CA HIS A 36 17.52 -5.55 -0.35
C HIS A 36 16.03 -5.35 -0.63
N ARG A 37 15.22 -6.41 -0.59
CA ARG A 37 13.80 -6.38 -0.93
C ARG A 37 12.94 -6.95 0.18
N GLY A 38 11.82 -6.27 0.43
CA GLY A 38 10.69 -6.84 1.15
C GLY A 38 9.50 -7.08 0.22
N GLN A 39 8.54 -7.86 0.70
CA GLN A 39 7.31 -8.17 0.00
C GLN A 39 6.11 -8.02 0.94
N LEU A 40 5.08 -7.33 0.48
CA LEU A 40 3.76 -7.29 1.09
C LEU A 40 2.84 -8.28 0.37
N HIS A 41 2.38 -9.30 1.09
CA HIS A 41 1.47 -10.31 0.56
C HIS A 41 0.01 -9.91 0.78
N VAL A 42 -0.68 -9.65 -0.32
CA VAL A 42 -2.09 -9.26 -0.37
C VAL A 42 -2.96 -10.49 -0.71
N PRO A 43 -3.88 -10.90 0.18
CA PRO A 43 -4.77 -12.02 -0.08
C PRO A 43 -5.77 -11.71 -1.18
N GLN A 44 -5.97 -12.67 -2.07
CA GLN A 44 -6.88 -12.57 -3.22
C GLN A 44 -8.19 -13.34 -2.95
N PRO A 45 -9.30 -12.98 -3.63
CA PRO A 45 -10.59 -13.67 -3.46
C PRO A 45 -10.56 -15.18 -3.77
N ASP A 46 -9.64 -15.62 -4.63
CA ASP A 46 -9.45 -17.04 -5.00
C ASP A 46 -8.61 -17.83 -3.97
N GLY A 47 -8.17 -17.18 -2.89
CA GLY A 47 -7.33 -17.77 -1.85
C GLY A 47 -5.83 -17.75 -2.14
N THR A 48 -5.40 -17.18 -3.28
CA THR A 48 -3.99 -16.95 -3.58
C THR A 48 -3.46 -15.68 -2.88
N MET A 49 -2.14 -15.49 -2.91
CA MET A 49 -1.48 -14.28 -2.41
C MET A 49 -0.76 -13.61 -3.58
N LYS A 50 -0.95 -12.30 -3.74
CA LYS A 50 -0.13 -11.48 -4.65
C LYS A 50 0.86 -10.66 -3.84
N ALA A 51 2.10 -10.57 -4.30
CA ALA A 51 3.16 -9.86 -3.60
C ALA A 51 3.40 -8.48 -4.23
N ILE A 52 3.44 -7.44 -3.39
CA ILE A 52 3.93 -6.10 -3.74
C ILE A 52 5.36 -6.01 -3.22
N GLY A 53 6.33 -5.90 -4.12
CA GLY A 53 7.73 -5.76 -3.79
C GLY A 53 8.10 -4.32 -3.44
N PHE A 54 8.97 -4.16 -2.45
CA PHE A 54 9.48 -2.86 -2.04
C PHE A 54 10.96 -2.88 -1.64
N PRO A 55 11.68 -1.76 -1.75
CA PRO A 55 13.03 -1.62 -1.22
C PRO A 55 13.06 -1.79 0.30
N ILE A 56 14.05 -2.52 0.84
CA ILE A 56 14.17 -2.74 2.29
C ILE A 56 14.27 -1.44 3.10
N ALA A 57 14.79 -0.36 2.49
CA ALA A 57 14.86 0.96 3.10
C ALA A 57 13.48 1.54 3.46
N GLU A 58 12.42 1.05 2.82
CA GLU A 58 11.03 1.45 3.04
C GLU A 58 10.26 0.46 3.93
N GLN A 59 10.94 -0.54 4.50
CA GLN A 59 10.31 -1.62 5.28
C GLN A 59 9.33 -1.10 6.34
N GLU A 60 9.72 -0.09 7.10
CA GLU A 60 8.87 0.46 8.18
C GLU A 60 7.55 1.01 7.61
N TRP A 61 7.59 1.65 6.44
CA TRP A 61 6.43 2.21 5.76
C TRP A 61 5.48 1.12 5.30
N TRP A 62 6.00 0.14 4.58
CA TRP A 62 5.20 -0.99 4.09
C TRP A 62 4.63 -1.85 5.21
N THR A 63 5.35 -1.97 6.32
CA THR A 63 4.85 -2.66 7.52
C THR A 63 3.68 -1.90 8.14
N LEU A 64 3.77 -0.58 8.29
CA LEU A 64 2.68 0.23 8.82
C LEU A 64 1.44 0.16 7.91
N LEU A 65 1.63 0.29 6.59
CA LEU A 65 0.55 0.16 5.63
C LEU A 65 -0.12 -1.21 5.73
N ALA A 66 0.66 -2.29 5.82
CA ALA A 66 0.14 -3.64 5.98
C ALA A 66 -0.69 -3.82 7.26
N ILE A 67 -0.23 -3.25 8.38
CA ILE A 67 -0.97 -3.27 9.65
C ILE A 67 -2.34 -2.59 9.48
N GLN A 68 -2.37 -1.44 8.82
CA GLN A 68 -3.63 -0.71 8.57
C GLN A 68 -4.55 -1.50 7.66
N MET A 69 -4.05 -1.98 6.51
CA MET A 69 -4.83 -2.79 5.57
C MET A 69 -5.41 -4.05 6.24
N MET A 70 -4.62 -4.75 7.05
CA MET A 70 -5.06 -5.97 7.73
C MET A 70 -6.02 -5.72 8.90
N SER A 71 -5.95 -4.57 9.56
CA SER A 71 -6.90 -4.18 10.61
C SER A 71 -8.33 -4.06 10.08
N ARG A 72 -8.48 -3.77 8.78
CA ARG A 72 -9.77 -3.68 8.07
C ARG A 72 -10.31 -5.02 7.59
N GLY A 73 -9.54 -6.11 7.72
CA GLY A 73 -9.94 -7.42 7.23
C GLY A 73 -9.94 -7.48 5.71
N LEU A 74 -8.76 -7.31 5.09
CA LEU A 74 -8.54 -7.65 3.68
C LEU A 74 -9.17 -9.04 3.39
N GLY A 75 -10.17 -9.06 2.50
CA GLY A 75 -10.98 -10.25 2.18
C GLY A 75 -12.43 -10.23 2.66
N VAL A 76 -12.84 -9.23 3.46
CA VAL A 76 -14.23 -9.09 3.95
C VAL A 76 -14.87 -7.75 3.55
N SER A 77 -14.07 -6.70 3.37
CA SER A 77 -14.54 -5.39 2.90
C SER A 77 -14.47 -5.29 1.37
N THR A 78 -15.56 -4.81 0.76
CA THR A 78 -15.73 -4.55 -0.68
C THR A 78 -15.26 -3.15 -1.10
N GLU A 79 -14.83 -2.30 -0.16
CA GLU A 79 -14.43 -0.93 -0.47
C GLU A 79 -12.93 -0.87 -0.79
N PRO A 80 -12.53 -0.55 -2.04
CA PRO A 80 -11.15 -0.22 -2.31
C PRO A 80 -10.84 1.18 -1.80
N VAL A 81 -9.84 1.19 -0.95
CA VAL A 81 -9.22 2.38 -0.37
C VAL A 81 -8.31 3.06 -1.40
N VAL A 82 -8.00 2.40 -2.53
CA VAL A 82 -7.01 2.84 -3.52
C VAL A 82 -7.62 3.68 -4.63
N ARG A 83 -7.10 4.90 -4.80
CA ARG A 83 -7.44 5.82 -5.90
C ARG A 83 -6.19 6.11 -6.70
N ILE A 84 -6.23 5.89 -8.01
CA ILE A 84 -5.09 6.05 -8.91
C ILE A 84 -5.38 7.17 -9.89
N ASN A 85 -4.34 7.96 -10.21
CA ASN A 85 -4.43 9.11 -11.10
C ASN A 85 -5.39 10.18 -10.58
N THR A 86 -5.42 10.38 -9.27
CA THR A 86 -6.28 11.37 -8.60
C THR A 86 -5.47 12.60 -8.19
N ASP A 87 -6.14 13.74 -8.02
CA ASP A 87 -5.54 14.93 -7.38
C ASP A 87 -4.95 14.53 -6.02
N PRO A 88 -3.64 14.77 -5.78
CA PRO A 88 -2.98 14.34 -4.55
C PRO A 88 -3.59 15.05 -3.32
N TYR A 89 -4.22 16.19 -3.51
CA TYR A 89 -4.87 16.99 -2.47
C TYR A 89 -6.41 16.86 -2.50
N ILE A 90 -6.96 15.84 -3.17
CA ILE A 90 -8.42 15.61 -3.12
C ILE A 90 -8.90 15.37 -1.70
N HIS A 91 -8.07 14.66 -0.92
CA HIS A 91 -8.31 14.42 0.49
C HIS A 91 -8.21 15.72 1.28
N GLU A 92 -7.69 16.81 0.71
CA GLU A 92 -7.66 18.12 1.33
C GLU A 92 -8.98 18.92 1.21
N GLN A 93 -9.94 18.42 0.43
CA GLN A 93 -11.18 19.11 0.08
C GLN A 93 -12.42 18.41 0.65
N GLY A 94 -13.54 19.15 0.72
CA GLY A 94 -14.89 18.59 0.97
C GLY A 94 -15.01 17.73 2.24
N SER A 95 -15.60 16.55 2.09
CA SER A 95 -15.94 15.61 3.19
C SER A 95 -14.74 15.03 3.95
N TRP A 96 -13.51 15.27 3.50
CA TRP A 96 -12.28 14.78 4.14
C TRP A 96 -11.67 15.77 5.15
N MET A 97 -12.30 16.91 5.43
CA MET A 97 -11.71 18.03 6.19
C MET A 97 -11.41 17.78 7.67
N GLU A 98 -11.90 16.70 8.26
CA GLU A 98 -11.72 16.43 9.69
C GLU A 98 -10.56 15.45 9.96
N ARG A 99 -9.61 15.85 10.83
CA ARG A 99 -8.50 15.04 11.39
C ARG A 99 -7.68 14.16 10.41
N ARG A 100 -6.92 14.80 9.53
CA ARG A 100 -6.04 14.08 8.58
C ARG A 100 -4.72 13.66 9.21
N ARG A 101 -4.50 12.36 9.40
CA ARG A 101 -3.15 11.81 9.39
C ARG A 101 -2.81 11.52 7.95
N THR A 102 -1.76 12.17 7.44
CA THR A 102 -1.25 11.92 6.10
C THR A 102 0.15 11.34 6.19
N MET A 103 0.42 10.43 5.28
CA MET A 103 1.70 9.77 5.16
C MET A 103 2.02 9.65 3.68
N GLU A 104 3.18 10.14 3.25
CA GLU A 104 3.55 10.25 1.84
C GLU A 104 4.88 9.55 1.54
N MET A 105 4.94 8.82 0.45
CA MET A 105 6.18 8.24 -0.07
C MET A 105 6.23 8.26 -1.60
N GLN A 106 7.42 8.14 -2.17
CA GLN A 106 7.59 7.90 -3.60
C GLN A 106 7.58 6.39 -3.86
N ILE A 107 6.92 5.98 -4.94
CA ILE A 107 6.90 4.61 -5.43
C ILE A 107 7.25 4.58 -6.92
N SER A 108 7.80 3.45 -7.37
CA SER A 108 8.10 3.22 -8.78
C SER A 108 6.85 2.81 -9.56
N LYS A 109 6.94 2.87 -10.89
CA LYS A 109 5.95 2.26 -11.81
C LYS A 109 5.74 0.77 -11.54
N GLU A 110 6.79 0.02 -11.24
CA GLU A 110 6.70 -1.42 -10.90
C GLU A 110 5.80 -1.63 -9.68
N THR A 111 6.02 -0.87 -8.62
CA THR A 111 5.22 -0.95 -7.39
C THR A 111 3.77 -0.52 -7.63
N LEU A 112 3.54 0.54 -8.42
CA LEU A 112 2.18 0.94 -8.83
C LEU A 112 1.44 -0.22 -9.52
N LEU A 113 2.08 -0.89 -10.49
CA LEU A 113 1.46 -2.00 -11.22
C LEU A 113 1.17 -3.18 -10.29
N GLN A 114 2.09 -3.52 -9.39
CA GLN A 114 1.86 -4.57 -8.39
C GLN A 114 0.69 -4.24 -7.45
N ILE A 115 0.53 -2.97 -7.04
CA ILE A 115 -0.65 -2.53 -6.27
C ILE A 115 -1.92 -2.71 -7.12
N ALA A 116 -1.93 -2.23 -8.36
CA ALA A 116 -3.09 -2.28 -9.24
C ALA A 116 -3.53 -3.72 -9.57
N GLU A 117 -2.57 -4.64 -9.69
CA GLU A 117 -2.86 -6.07 -9.92
C GLU A 117 -3.33 -6.79 -8.66
N SER A 118 -2.96 -6.32 -7.47
CA SER A 118 -3.22 -7.02 -6.20
C SER A 118 -4.43 -6.51 -5.44
N THR A 119 -4.87 -5.29 -5.71
CA THR A 119 -5.90 -4.60 -4.93
C THR A 119 -6.89 -3.93 -5.87
N PRO A 120 -8.22 -4.09 -5.68
CA PRO A 120 -9.19 -3.30 -6.42
C PRO A 120 -8.93 -1.80 -6.21
N PHE A 121 -9.18 -0.99 -7.24
CA PHE A 121 -8.90 0.45 -7.19
C PHE A 121 -9.87 1.24 -8.07
N ILE A 122 -9.98 2.52 -7.77
CA ILE A 122 -10.69 3.49 -8.61
C ILE A 122 -9.65 4.23 -9.45
N LEU A 123 -9.71 4.07 -10.78
CA LEU A 123 -8.95 4.89 -11.71
C LEU A 123 -9.73 6.18 -11.99
N THR A 124 -9.16 7.33 -11.67
CA THR A 124 -9.77 8.62 -12.00
C THR A 124 -9.13 9.19 -13.26
N SER A 125 -9.93 9.83 -14.11
CA SER A 125 -9.40 10.72 -15.13
C SER A 125 -8.92 12.00 -14.43
N SER A 126 -7.62 12.16 -14.19
CA SER A 126 -7.11 13.39 -13.58
C SER A 126 -7.42 14.60 -14.47
N PHE A 127 -7.64 15.75 -13.83
CA PHE A 127 -7.87 17.03 -14.52
C PHE A 127 -6.63 17.59 -15.23
N ASN A 128 -5.44 16.99 -15.06
CA ASN A 128 -4.15 17.57 -15.49
C ASN A 128 -3.27 16.66 -16.39
N GLY A 129 -3.66 15.42 -16.72
CA GLY A 129 -3.07 14.68 -17.85
C GLY A 129 -1.61 14.20 -17.72
N ASP A 130 -1.03 14.16 -16.51
CA ASP A 130 0.38 13.80 -16.30
C ASP A 130 0.68 12.29 -16.31
N MET A 131 -0.31 11.45 -16.59
CA MET A 131 -0.12 10.00 -16.73
C MET A 131 0.02 9.61 -18.20
N ASP A 132 1.08 8.86 -18.50
CA ASP A 132 1.31 8.25 -19.82
C ASP A 132 0.08 7.48 -20.32
N GLU A 133 -0.26 7.63 -21.61
CA GLU A 133 -1.48 7.07 -22.20
C GLU A 133 -1.47 5.54 -22.18
N ASP A 134 -0.33 4.91 -22.49
CA ASP A 134 -0.20 3.45 -22.48
C ASP A 134 -0.39 2.91 -21.06
N LEU A 135 0.22 3.56 -20.06
CA LEU A 135 0.01 3.24 -18.66
C LEU A 135 -1.46 3.41 -18.24
N TYR A 136 -2.09 4.52 -18.62
CA TYR A 136 -3.49 4.78 -18.30
C TYR A 136 -4.40 3.70 -18.91
N MET A 137 -4.18 3.33 -20.16
CA MET A 137 -4.95 2.29 -20.85
C MET A 137 -4.78 0.92 -20.20
N HIS A 138 -3.56 0.58 -19.77
CA HIS A 138 -3.31 -0.65 -19.04
C HIS A 138 -4.05 -0.69 -17.69
N LEU A 139 -3.94 0.38 -16.89
CA LEU A 139 -4.66 0.52 -15.62
C LEU A 139 -6.17 0.50 -15.81
N SER A 140 -6.68 1.08 -16.90
CA SER A 140 -8.10 1.05 -17.23
C SER A 140 -8.59 -0.38 -17.51
N GLY A 141 -7.74 -1.24 -18.09
CA GLY A 141 -8.02 -2.66 -18.24
C GLY A 141 -8.18 -3.36 -16.89
N LEU A 142 -7.21 -3.18 -15.99
CA LEU A 142 -7.24 -3.76 -14.64
C LEU A 142 -8.44 -3.28 -13.81
N ALA A 143 -8.76 -1.98 -13.86
CA ALA A 143 -9.90 -1.41 -13.14
C ALA A 143 -11.24 -2.01 -13.63
N ALA A 144 -11.36 -2.32 -14.93
CA ALA A 144 -12.56 -2.93 -15.49
C ALA A 144 -12.73 -4.41 -15.08
N GLU A 145 -11.64 -5.12 -14.78
CA GLU A 145 -11.66 -6.50 -14.27
C GLU A 145 -12.09 -6.56 -12.80
N HIS A 146 -11.77 -5.52 -12.02
CA HIS A 146 -12.05 -5.44 -10.58
C HIS A 146 -13.22 -4.49 -10.24
N ARG A 147 -14.35 -4.62 -10.96
CA ARG A 147 -15.53 -3.75 -10.73
C ARG A 147 -15.98 -3.77 -9.27
N ILE A 148 -16.05 -2.58 -8.70
CA ILE A 148 -16.55 -2.34 -7.35
C ILE A 148 -18.00 -1.91 -7.46
N ALA A 149 -18.86 -2.43 -6.58
CA ALA A 149 -20.21 -1.93 -6.47
C ALA A 149 -20.17 -0.46 -6.02
N GLU A 150 -20.87 0.43 -6.73
CA GLU A 150 -21.03 1.82 -6.33
C GLU A 150 -21.93 1.90 -5.08
N GLU A 151 -21.41 1.51 -3.92
CA GLU A 151 -21.93 1.96 -2.64
C GLU A 151 -21.36 3.35 -2.32
N GLU A 152 -22.11 4.18 -1.59
CA GLU A 152 -21.60 5.49 -1.17
C GLU A 152 -20.31 5.31 -0.37
N PRO A 153 -19.16 5.81 -0.87
CA PRO A 153 -17.88 5.54 -0.22
C PRO A 153 -17.86 6.17 1.18
N ILE A 154 -17.63 5.35 2.21
CA ILE A 154 -17.39 5.86 3.54
C ILE A 154 -15.97 6.43 3.58
N TYR A 155 -15.87 7.74 3.39
CA TYR A 155 -14.61 8.47 3.46
C TYR A 155 -14.09 8.43 4.91
N THR A 156 -13.25 7.45 5.23
CA THR A 156 -12.52 7.35 6.51
C THR A 156 -11.03 7.18 6.29
N GLU A 157 -10.63 6.55 5.19
CA GLU A 157 -9.25 6.27 4.86
C GLU A 157 -9.08 6.14 3.34
N ALA A 158 -7.96 6.59 2.79
CA ALA A 158 -7.63 6.43 1.37
C ALA A 158 -6.14 6.24 1.14
N MET A 159 -5.82 5.53 0.08
CA MET A 159 -4.51 5.42 -0.52
C MET A 159 -4.59 6.07 -1.91
N ILE A 160 -3.98 7.23 -2.07
CA ILE A 160 -4.03 8.02 -3.29
C ILE A 160 -2.68 7.87 -3.99
N ILE A 161 -2.71 7.45 -5.26
CA ILE A 161 -1.52 7.36 -6.11
C ILE A 161 -1.60 8.43 -7.19
N HIS A 162 -0.60 9.29 -7.21
CA HIS A 162 -0.52 10.42 -8.11
C HIS A 162 0.80 10.43 -8.88
N PRO A 163 0.83 10.61 -10.21
CA PRO A 163 2.07 10.79 -10.97
C PRO A 163 2.83 12.03 -10.51
N THR A 164 4.15 11.95 -10.31
CA THR A 164 4.95 13.10 -9.80
C THR A 164 5.68 13.90 -10.87
N GLY A 165 5.56 13.55 -12.15
CA GLY A 165 6.21 14.26 -13.25
C GLY A 165 5.99 13.59 -14.61
N LEU A 166 6.46 14.27 -15.66
CA LEU A 166 6.23 13.92 -17.08
C LEU A 166 6.91 12.61 -17.53
N GLU A 167 7.90 12.10 -16.79
CA GLU A 167 8.64 10.89 -17.17
C GLU A 167 7.86 9.59 -16.87
N GLY A 168 6.74 9.66 -16.14
CA GLY A 168 5.80 8.53 -15.99
C GLY A 168 6.28 7.32 -15.17
N ASP A 169 7.47 7.39 -14.57
CA ASP A 169 8.08 6.26 -13.86
C ASP A 169 8.08 6.38 -12.33
N THR A 170 7.74 7.55 -11.80
CA THR A 170 7.65 7.81 -10.35
C THR A 170 6.29 8.37 -9.97
N PHE A 171 5.78 7.88 -8.85
CA PHE A 171 4.48 8.23 -8.31
C PHE A 171 4.60 8.58 -6.84
N LYS A 172 3.68 9.42 -6.37
CA LYS A 172 3.48 9.66 -4.95
C LYS A 172 2.36 8.75 -4.46
N LEU A 173 2.64 7.97 -3.45
CA LEU A 173 1.67 7.22 -2.66
C LEU A 173 1.35 8.04 -1.41
N ILE A 174 0.09 8.41 -1.23
CA ILE A 174 -0.41 9.18 -0.09
C ILE A 174 -1.42 8.30 0.64
N TRP A 175 -1.12 7.96 1.88
CA TRP A 175 -2.08 7.39 2.79
C TRP A 175 -2.71 8.51 3.62
N VAL A 176 -4.04 8.50 3.74
CA VAL A 176 -4.81 9.45 4.55
C VAL A 176 -5.83 8.71 5.40
N GLU A 177 -5.94 9.09 6.68
CA GLU A 177 -6.92 8.60 7.66
C GLU A 177 -7.62 9.82 8.30
N LEU A 178 -8.95 9.73 8.51
CA LEU A 178 -9.79 10.70 9.25
C LEU A 178 -9.95 10.30 10.73
#